data_AF-A0A4Q4ZYY6-F1
#
_entry.id   AF-A0A4Q4ZYY6-F1
#
_cell.length_a   1.000
_cell.length_b   1.000
_cell.length_c   1.000
_cell.angle_alpha   90.00
_cell.angle_beta   90.00
_cell.angle_gamma   90.00
#
_symmetry.space_group_name_H-M   'P 1'
#
loop_
_entity.id
_entity.type
_entity.pdbx_description
1 polymer ?
#
loop_
_entity_poly.entity_id
_entity_poly.type
_entity_poly.pdbx_seq_one_letter_code
_entity_poly.pdbx_strand_id
1 'polypeptide(L)'
;MLGSVANLTYTILPSNFDGGVHNAPHNQQVSSLWVAFTAGLAYVTLPDDNATSAFVSGGPFGLIFAADTADVSEQGHRTQYPGITETIALQIPTSDGRVPEHSVLHMGPCTANDIAGIREFPPAGASSDPAGSSVEARAGNVLPF
;
A
#
# COMPACT_ATOMS: atom_id res chain seq x y z
N MET A 1 -6.43 -7.00 -5.45
CA MET A 1 -6.38 -6.19 -6.69
C MET A 1 -6.36 -4.73 -6.28
N LEU A 2 -5.54 -3.85 -6.90
CA LEU A 2 -5.40 -2.43 -6.48
C LEU A 2 -6.64 -1.55 -6.74
N GLY A 3 -7.66 -2.06 -7.44
CA GLY A 3 -8.81 -1.29 -7.89
C GLY A 3 -8.50 -0.46 -9.14
N SER A 4 -9.33 0.55 -9.40
CA SER A 4 -9.11 1.51 -10.50
C SER A 4 -8.12 2.59 -10.06
N VAL A 5 -7.04 2.76 -10.84
CA VAL A 5 -5.92 3.64 -10.50
C VAL A 5 -5.64 4.67 -11.60
N ALA A 6 -4.98 5.77 -11.24
CA ALA A 6 -4.50 6.79 -12.15
C ALA A 6 -3.02 6.57 -12.51
N ASN A 7 -2.37 7.61 -13.05
CA ASN A 7 -0.94 7.58 -13.40
C ASN A 7 -0.07 7.30 -12.16
N LEU A 8 0.96 6.48 -12.38
CA LEU A 8 1.96 6.13 -11.37
C LEU A 8 3.11 7.14 -11.37
N THR A 9 3.53 7.56 -10.18
CA THR A 9 4.76 8.34 -9.98
C THR A 9 5.85 7.46 -9.37
N TYR A 10 7.05 7.52 -9.96
CA TYR A 10 8.25 6.83 -9.48
C TYR A 10 9.17 7.84 -8.79
N THR A 11 9.50 7.61 -7.52
CA THR A 11 10.32 8.52 -6.72
C THR A 11 11.49 7.78 -6.09
N ILE A 12 12.69 8.35 -6.24
CA ILE A 12 13.90 7.93 -5.51
C ILE A 12 14.12 8.95 -4.39
N LEU A 13 14.05 8.46 -3.16
CA LEU A 13 14.20 9.27 -1.96
C LEU A 13 15.61 9.04 -1.39
N PRO A 14 16.38 10.11 -1.09
CA PRO A 14 17.72 9.97 -0.54
C PRO A 14 17.73 9.17 0.78
N SER A 15 18.89 8.60 1.11
CA SER A 15 19.15 8.05 2.44
C SER A 15 18.95 9.12 3.51
N ASN A 16 18.42 8.75 4.68
CA ASN A 16 18.18 9.65 5.81
C ASN A 16 17.33 10.89 5.45
N PHE A 17 16.37 10.72 4.53
CA PHE A 17 15.45 11.77 4.11
C PHE A 17 14.22 11.80 5.03
N ASP A 18 13.71 13.01 5.34
CA ASP A 18 12.48 13.21 6.08
C ASP A 18 11.43 13.84 5.17
N GLY A 19 10.36 13.11 4.88
CA GLY A 19 9.25 13.59 4.06
C GLY A 19 8.33 14.57 4.80
N GLY A 20 8.55 14.79 6.10
CA GLY A 20 7.75 15.68 6.93
C GLY A 20 6.35 15.14 7.22
N VAL A 21 5.59 15.93 7.97
CA VAL A 21 4.17 15.68 8.27
C VAL A 21 3.32 16.13 7.09
N HIS A 22 2.44 15.26 6.61
CA HIS A 22 1.55 15.54 5.49
C HIS A 22 0.35 14.59 5.45
N ASN A 23 -0.72 15.05 4.78
CA ASN A 23 -1.81 14.20 4.34
C ASN A 23 -1.49 13.53 2.99
N ALA A 24 -2.16 12.42 2.72
CA ALA A 24 -2.14 11.76 1.43
C ALA A 24 -3.13 12.40 0.42
N PRO A 25 -2.71 12.66 -0.84
CA PRO A 25 -1.35 12.73 -1.35
C PRO A 25 -0.66 14.05 -0.96
N HIS A 26 0.67 14.01 -0.92
CA HIS A 26 1.54 15.14 -0.60
C HIS A 26 1.51 16.22 -1.70
N ASN A 27 0.41 16.99 -1.79
CA ASN A 27 0.16 18.13 -2.70
C ASN A 27 -1.33 18.55 -2.74
N GLN A 28 -2.11 18.29 -1.68
CA GLN A 28 -3.50 18.79 -1.52
C GLN A 28 -4.51 18.33 -2.59
N GLN A 29 -4.20 17.29 -3.37
CA GLN A 29 -5.20 16.69 -4.27
C GLN A 29 -6.09 15.72 -3.48
N VAL A 30 -7.38 15.66 -3.82
CA VAL A 30 -8.35 14.78 -3.13
C VAL A 30 -8.16 13.35 -3.65
N SER A 31 -7.10 12.64 -3.21
CA SER A 31 -6.90 11.26 -3.63
C SER A 31 -6.13 10.39 -2.65
N SER A 32 -6.78 9.37 -2.09
CA SER A 32 -6.09 8.25 -1.46
C SER A 32 -5.23 7.50 -2.48
N LEU A 33 -4.08 6.98 -2.06
CA LEU A 33 -3.12 6.32 -2.95
C LEU A 33 -2.52 5.07 -2.33
N TRP A 34 -2.15 4.14 -3.20
CA TRP A 34 -1.22 3.08 -2.85
C TRP A 34 0.21 3.62 -2.87
N VAL A 35 1.03 3.17 -1.94
CA VAL A 35 2.48 3.37 -1.96
C VAL A 35 3.15 2.01 -1.93
N ALA A 36 3.87 1.68 -3.00
CA ALA A 36 4.69 0.49 -3.06
C ALA A 36 6.16 0.88 -2.89
N PHE A 37 6.74 0.55 -1.73
CA PHE A 37 8.17 0.63 -1.52
C PHE A 37 8.84 -0.58 -2.16
N THR A 38 9.58 -0.36 -3.24
CA THR A 38 10.27 -1.45 -3.96
C THR A 38 11.68 -1.70 -3.42
N ALA A 39 12.26 -0.71 -2.73
CA ALA A 39 13.55 -0.80 -2.06
C ALA A 39 13.63 0.20 -0.89
N GLY A 40 14.53 -0.03 0.06
CA GLY A 40 14.77 0.87 1.19
C GLY A 40 13.87 0.60 2.40
N LEU A 41 13.63 1.65 3.20
CA LEU A 41 12.88 1.56 4.45
C LEU A 41 12.12 2.87 4.69
N ALA A 42 10.81 2.77 4.92
CA ALA A 42 9.99 3.85 5.40
C ALA A 42 9.64 3.63 6.88
N TYR A 43 9.65 4.71 7.65
CA TYR A 43 9.20 4.76 9.04
C TYR A 43 8.06 5.76 9.14
N VAL A 44 6.88 5.28 9.52
CA VAL A 44 5.64 6.03 9.55
C VAL A 44 5.20 6.24 11.00
N THR A 45 4.88 7.49 11.35
CA THR A 45 4.38 7.88 12.68
C THR A 45 3.20 8.82 12.56
N LEU A 46 2.37 8.89 13.60
CA LEU A 46 1.25 9.82 13.68
C LEU A 46 1.63 11.04 14.54
N PRO A 47 1.30 12.29 14.14
CA PRO A 47 1.71 13.50 14.89
C PRO A 47 1.20 13.56 16.34
N ASP A 48 0.00 13.03 16.58
CA ASP A 48 -0.67 13.10 17.90
C ASP A 48 -0.66 11.75 18.65
N ASP A 49 0.00 10.73 18.12
CA ASP A 49 0.10 9.40 18.73
C ASP A 49 1.55 8.90 18.71
N ASN A 50 2.16 8.93 19.91
CA ASN A 50 3.53 8.49 20.14
C ASN A 50 3.68 6.97 20.37
N ALA A 51 2.57 6.24 20.49
CA ALA A 51 2.57 4.80 20.72
C ALA A 51 2.51 4.01 19.40
N THR A 52 1.90 4.59 18.36
CA THR A 52 1.71 3.91 17.07
C THR A 52 2.77 4.32 16.05
N SER A 53 3.51 3.35 15.55
CA SER A 53 4.44 3.54 14.44
C SER A 53 4.60 2.26 13.61
N ALA A 54 5.03 2.41 12.36
CA ALA A 54 5.23 1.28 11.46
C ALA A 54 6.53 1.43 10.68
N PHE A 55 7.29 0.34 10.59
CA PHE A 55 8.37 0.21 9.62
C PHE A 55 7.87 -0.56 8.42
N VAL A 56 8.05 0.01 7.23
CA VAL A 56 7.69 -0.61 5.96
C VAL A 56 8.97 -0.84 5.17
N SER A 57 9.41 -2.09 5.13
CA SER A 57 10.58 -2.48 4.35
C SER A 57 10.21 -2.56 2.88
N GLY A 58 11.09 -2.05 2.01
CA GLY A 58 10.93 -2.19 0.58
C GLY A 58 10.99 -3.66 0.14
N GLY A 59 10.35 -3.96 -0.99
CA GLY A 59 10.32 -5.28 -1.60
C GLY A 59 8.94 -5.92 -1.54
N PRO A 60 8.83 -7.26 -1.45
CA PRO A 60 7.56 -7.98 -1.65
C PRO A 60 6.41 -7.62 -0.72
N PHE A 61 6.70 -7.06 0.45
CA PHE A 61 5.71 -6.69 1.47
C PHE A 61 5.66 -5.18 1.72
N GLY A 62 6.29 -4.39 0.85
CA GLY A 62 6.40 -2.93 1.01
C GLY A 62 5.18 -2.16 0.51
N LEU A 63 3.99 -2.75 0.47
CA LEU A 63 2.78 -2.12 -0.04
C LEU A 63 1.94 -1.58 1.12
N ILE A 64 1.60 -0.29 1.06
CA ILE A 64 0.64 0.35 1.97
C ILE A 64 -0.43 1.11 1.19
N PHE A 65 -1.51 1.44 1.88
CA PHE A 65 -2.54 2.35 1.39
C PHE A 65 -2.63 3.57 2.32
N ALA A 66 -2.42 4.76 1.76
CA ALA A 66 -2.52 6.01 2.49
C ALA A 66 -3.90 6.62 2.28
N ALA A 67 -4.71 6.61 3.35
CA ALA A 67 -6.12 7.01 3.39
C ALA A 67 -6.37 8.24 4.28
N ASP A 68 -5.31 8.86 4.80
CA ASP A 68 -5.35 10.05 5.65
C ASP A 68 -5.52 11.32 4.82
N THR A 69 -6.55 11.36 3.98
CA THR A 69 -6.95 12.55 3.22
C THR A 69 -7.38 13.67 4.18
N ALA A 70 -7.36 14.91 3.72
CA ALA A 70 -7.61 16.09 4.57
C ALA A 70 -9.00 16.09 5.23
N ASP A 71 -9.97 15.36 4.67
CA ASP A 71 -11.31 15.16 5.24
C ASP A 71 -11.37 14.05 6.30
N VAL A 72 -10.34 13.20 6.40
CA VAL A 72 -10.22 12.11 7.37
C VAL A 72 -9.26 12.46 8.51
N SER A 73 -8.18 13.19 8.22
CA SER A 73 -7.16 13.58 9.19
C SER A 73 -6.71 15.02 8.95
N GLU A 74 -6.64 15.85 9.99
CA GLU A 74 -6.19 17.24 9.87
C GLU A 74 -4.68 17.36 9.62
N GLN A 75 -3.88 16.44 10.19
CA GLN A 75 -2.41 16.48 10.12
C GLN A 75 -1.81 15.36 9.26
N GLY A 76 -2.55 14.26 9.04
CA GLY A 76 -2.08 13.11 8.30
C GLY A 76 -1.06 12.27 9.09
N HIS A 77 0.07 11.97 8.45
CA HIS A 77 1.17 11.18 9.02
C HIS A 77 2.53 11.82 8.72
N ARG A 78 3.57 11.37 9.43
CA ARG A 78 4.98 11.65 9.07
C ARG A 78 5.58 10.41 8.45
N THR A 79 6.31 10.58 7.36
CA THR A 79 7.13 9.51 6.78
C THR A 79 8.60 9.91 6.76
N GLN A 80 9.43 9.08 7.38
CA GLN A 80 10.88 9.21 7.38
C GLN A 80 11.50 8.02 6.63
N TYR A 81 12.66 8.24 6.03
CA TYR A 81 13.39 7.23 5.26
C TYR A 81 14.77 7.04 5.88
N PRO A 82 14.86 6.34 7.04
CA PRO A 82 16.07 6.28 7.86
C PRO A 82 17.16 5.34 7.33
N GLY A 83 16.96 4.73 6.16
CA GLY A 83 17.91 3.80 5.55
C GLY A 83 19.25 4.47 5.20
N ILE A 84 20.32 3.67 5.17
CA ILE A 84 21.66 4.08 4.71
C ILE A 84 21.79 4.12 3.18
N THR A 85 20.77 3.64 2.47
CA THR A 85 20.62 3.71 1.01
C THR A 85 19.30 4.40 0.66
N GLU A 86 19.10 4.69 -0.61
CA GLU A 86 17.86 5.28 -1.11
C GLU A 86 16.65 4.38 -0.84
N THR A 87 15.49 5.03 -0.71
CA THR A 87 14.18 4.37 -0.74
C THR A 87 13.51 4.63 -2.08
N ILE A 88 12.99 3.59 -2.71
CA ILE A 88 12.30 3.70 -4.00
C ILE A 88 10.81 3.47 -3.74
N ALA A 89 9.98 4.46 -4.09
CA ALA A 89 8.55 4.43 -3.88
C ALA A 89 7.79 4.63 -5.20
N LEU A 90 6.76 3.80 -5.39
CA LEU A 90 5.76 3.99 -6.44
C LEU A 90 4.49 4.54 -5.77
N GLN A 91 4.09 5.74 -6.16
CA GLN A 91 2.86 6.36 -5.70
C GLN A 91 1.79 6.17 -6.78
N ILE A 92 0.70 5.50 -6.42
CA ILE A 92 -0.33 5.04 -7.35
C ILE A 92 -1.68 5.55 -6.84
N PRO A 93 -2.11 6.75 -7.24
CA PRO A 93 -3.39 7.29 -6.84
C PRO A 93 -4.55 6.44 -7.34
N THR A 94 -5.60 6.37 -6.55
CA THR A 94 -6.89 5.85 -7.01
C THR A 94 -7.46 6.78 -8.08
N SER A 95 -8.19 6.24 -9.05
CA SER A 95 -8.68 7.04 -10.18
C SER A 95 -9.75 8.05 -9.80
N ASP A 96 -10.52 7.76 -8.75
CA ASP A 96 -11.61 8.59 -8.24
C ASP A 96 -11.26 9.25 -6.90
N GLY A 97 -10.02 9.07 -6.44
CA GLY A 97 -9.53 9.60 -5.18
C GLY A 97 -10.08 8.92 -3.92
N ARG A 98 -10.82 7.81 -4.06
CA ARG A 98 -11.50 7.15 -2.95
C ARG A 98 -10.72 5.98 -2.40
N VAL A 99 -10.94 5.73 -1.11
CA VAL A 99 -10.51 4.49 -0.46
C VAL A 99 -11.27 3.30 -1.07
N PRO A 100 -10.59 2.28 -1.63
CA PRO A 100 -11.25 1.07 -2.11
C PRO A 100 -12.02 0.35 -1.00
N GLU A 101 -13.03 -0.43 -1.37
CA GLU A 101 -13.74 -1.30 -0.43
C GLU A 101 -12.75 -2.26 0.25
N HIS A 102 -12.78 -2.30 1.58
CA HIS A 102 -11.89 -3.12 2.39
C HIS A 102 -12.56 -3.48 3.72
N SER A 103 -12.01 -4.48 4.40
CA SER A 103 -12.34 -4.79 5.79
C SER A 103 -11.15 -4.48 6.67
N VAL A 104 -11.38 -3.86 7.83
CA VAL A 104 -10.35 -3.65 8.84
C VAL A 104 -10.16 -4.96 9.62
N LEU A 105 -8.94 -5.51 9.59
CA LEU A 105 -8.63 -6.76 10.31
C LEU A 105 -8.46 -6.52 11.82
N HIS A 106 -7.75 -5.44 12.18
CA HIS A 106 -7.56 -4.97 13.55
C HIS A 106 -7.03 -3.54 13.55
N MET A 107 -6.96 -2.92 14.74
CA MET A 107 -6.32 -1.61 14.92
C MET A 107 -4.79 -1.75 15.03
N GLY A 108 -4.08 -0.67 14.70
CA GLY A 108 -2.62 -0.61 14.76
C GLY A 108 -1.91 -1.09 13.49
N PRO A 109 -0.58 -1.12 13.48
CA PRO A 109 0.22 -1.53 12.33
C PRO A 109 -0.03 -2.98 11.93
N CYS A 110 0.03 -3.27 10.64
CA CYS A 110 0.02 -4.64 10.12
C CYS A 110 1.20 -5.43 10.68
N THR A 111 0.95 -6.67 11.07
CA THR A 111 1.97 -7.64 11.48
C THR A 111 2.51 -8.41 10.28
N ALA A 112 3.58 -9.19 10.50
CA ALA A 112 4.13 -10.08 9.48
C ALA A 112 3.08 -11.09 8.96
N ASN A 113 2.14 -11.52 9.79
CA ASN A 113 1.09 -12.46 9.40
C ASN A 113 0.07 -11.79 8.47
N ASP A 114 -0.25 -10.50 8.70
CA ASP A 114 -1.22 -9.77 7.87
C ASP A 114 -0.69 -9.53 6.45
N ILE A 115 0.63 -9.34 6.31
CA ILE A 115 1.28 -9.09 5.02
C ILE A 115 1.75 -10.37 4.31
N ALA A 116 1.85 -11.50 5.01
CA ALA A 116 2.24 -12.78 4.41
C ALA A 116 1.16 -13.35 3.47
N GLY A 117 -0.12 -13.08 3.76
CA GLY A 117 -1.26 -13.54 2.96
C GLY A 117 -1.25 -13.09 1.49
N ILE A 118 -0.44 -12.08 1.13
CA ILE A 118 -0.23 -11.64 -0.26
C ILE A 118 0.50 -12.71 -1.10
N ARG A 119 1.21 -13.65 -0.45
CA ARG A 119 1.93 -14.76 -1.10
C ARG A 119 1.26 -16.13 -0.93
N GLU A 120 0.35 -16.27 0.02
CA GLU A 120 -0.45 -17.48 0.13
C GLU A 120 -1.59 -17.42 -0.88
N PHE A 121 -1.30 -17.78 -2.14
CA PHE A 121 -2.36 -18.32 -2.97
C PHE A 121 -2.94 -19.51 -2.21
N PRO A 122 -4.26 -19.55 -1.94
CA PRO A 122 -4.86 -20.78 -1.44
C PRO A 122 -4.48 -21.90 -2.41
N PRO A 123 -4.13 -23.11 -1.91
CA PRO A 123 -3.90 -24.23 -2.79
C PRO A 123 -5.11 -24.36 -3.73
N ALA A 124 -4.84 -24.56 -5.02
CA ALA A 124 -5.88 -24.69 -6.04
C ALA A 124 -6.93 -25.71 -5.55
N GLY A 125 -8.10 -25.21 -5.13
CA GLY A 125 -9.16 -26.03 -4.52
C GLY A 125 -9.82 -25.47 -3.27
N ALA A 126 -9.26 -24.46 -2.58
CA ALA A 126 -9.95 -23.79 -1.48
C ALA A 126 -10.76 -22.58 -2.00
N SER A 127 -11.91 -22.84 -2.63
CA SER A 127 -12.91 -21.80 -2.90
C SER A 127 -13.73 -21.54 -1.63
N SER A 128 -13.74 -20.29 -1.16
CA SER A 128 -14.69 -19.84 -0.14
C SER A 128 -15.96 -19.19 -0.74
N ASP A 129 -16.31 -19.52 -1.99
CA ASP A 129 -17.53 -19.01 -2.62
C ASP A 129 -18.77 -19.78 -2.15
N PRO A 130 -19.77 -19.13 -1.52
CA PRO A 130 -21.08 -19.74 -1.28
C PRO A 130 -22.01 -19.60 -2.50
N ALA A 131 -21.54 -19.10 -3.64
CA ALA A 131 -22.37 -18.92 -4.83
C ALA A 131 -21.62 -19.35 -6.07
N GLY A 132 -21.99 -20.51 -6.61
CA GLY A 132 -21.48 -20.98 -7.89
C GLY A 132 -21.85 -20.01 -9.02
N SER A 133 -20.84 -19.51 -9.72
CA SER A 133 -20.97 -19.23 -11.15
C SER A 133 -19.69 -19.66 -11.86
N SER A 134 -19.83 -20.71 -12.65
CA SER A 134 -18.81 -21.29 -13.49
C SER A 134 -18.41 -20.31 -14.60
N VAL A 135 -17.17 -19.84 -14.56
CA VAL A 135 -16.48 -19.22 -15.71
C VAL A 135 -15.18 -19.99 -15.97
N GLU A 136 -15.32 -21.27 -16.29
CA GLU A 136 -14.29 -21.96 -17.07
C GLU A 136 -14.58 -21.71 -18.55
N ALA A 137 -13.66 -21.01 -19.22
CA ALA A 137 -13.15 -21.31 -20.55
C ALA A 137 -12.72 -20.03 -21.27
N ARG A 138 -11.42 -19.71 -21.18
CA ARG A 138 -10.56 -19.25 -22.31
C ARG A 138 -9.20 -18.77 -21.79
N ALA A 139 -8.43 -19.68 -21.21
CA ALA A 139 -6.97 -19.56 -21.27
C ALA A 139 -6.50 -20.48 -22.40
N GLY A 140 -6.30 -19.90 -23.59
CA GLY A 140 -5.62 -20.58 -24.68
C GLY A 140 -4.17 -20.84 -24.29
N ASN A 141 -3.68 -22.05 -24.59
CA ASN A 141 -2.29 -22.46 -24.43
C ASN A 141 -1.31 -21.39 -24.92
N VAL A 142 -0.52 -20.82 -24.00
CA VAL A 142 0.73 -20.15 -24.37
C VAL A 142 1.85 -21.15 -24.10
N LEU A 143 2.38 -21.70 -25.20
CA LEU A 143 3.59 -22.52 -25.19
C LEU A 143 4.83 -21.63 -24.91
N PRO A 144 5.90 -22.19 -24.32
CA PRO A 144 7.06 -21.42 -23.95
C PRO A 144 7.97 -21.18 -25.17
N PHE A 145 8.31 -19.92 -25.40
CA PHE A 145 9.60 -19.50 -25.95
C PHE A 145 10.10 -18.33 -25.12
#